data_AF-T1AI66-F1
#
_entry.id   AF-T1AI66-F1
#
_cell.length_a   1.000
_cell.length_b   1.000
_cell.length_c   1.000
_cell.angle_alpha   90.00
_cell.angle_beta   90.00
_cell.angle_gamma   90.00
#
_symmetry.space_group_name_H-M   'P 1'
#
loop_
_entity.id
_entity.type
_entity.pdbx_description
1 polymer ?
#
loop_
_entity_poly.entity_id
_entity_poly.type
_entity_poly.pdbx_seq_one_letter_code
_entity_poly.pdbx_strand_id
1 'polypeptide(L)'
;PRQQGFLAAGTMTGVWISHDDGAHWNKLVTHAFPTTPVWDLNYAQGDLVLGTHGNGIWVFDHMAPLAQWRPAMAQDALHVFTPSTGIEWQRWSRGEGAEPAFTTPNPPTGVILDYWLPKALTPSAAEKAGKQTPVRIVVTDARGDVVATRV
;
A
#
# COMPACT_ATOMS: atom_id res chain seq x y z
N PRO A 1 3.96 -12.94 -6.01
CA PRO A 1 4.57 -12.24 -4.87
C PRO A 1 6.10 -12.30 -4.88
N ARG A 2 6.77 -11.17 -4.55
CA ARG A 2 8.25 -11.09 -4.48
C ARG A 2 8.83 -11.65 -3.17
N GLN A 3 7.99 -12.05 -2.22
CA GLN A 3 8.38 -12.54 -0.91
C GLN A 3 7.97 -14.00 -0.74
N GLN A 4 8.93 -14.85 -0.40
CA GLN A 4 8.71 -16.26 -0.08
C GLN A 4 7.83 -16.39 1.18
N GLY A 5 7.00 -17.43 1.24
CA GLY A 5 6.06 -17.64 2.34
C GLY A 5 4.76 -16.83 2.25
N PHE A 6 4.71 -15.75 1.45
CA PHE A 6 3.53 -14.90 1.36
C PHE A 6 2.59 -15.35 0.23
N LEU A 7 1.41 -15.85 0.61
CA LEU A 7 0.38 -16.36 -0.29
C LEU A 7 -0.93 -15.59 -0.14
N ALA A 8 -1.71 -15.54 -1.22
CA ALA A 8 -3.09 -15.06 -1.21
C ALA A 8 -4.02 -16.11 -1.83
N ALA A 9 -5.22 -16.24 -1.27
CA ALA A 9 -6.25 -17.16 -1.75
C ALA A 9 -7.61 -16.46 -1.79
N GLY A 10 -8.31 -16.61 -2.93
CA GLY A 10 -9.69 -16.20 -3.11
C GLY A 10 -10.64 -17.28 -2.59
N THR A 11 -11.72 -16.86 -1.96
CA THR A 11 -12.79 -17.75 -1.46
C THR A 11 -14.15 -17.16 -1.82
N MET A 12 -15.23 -17.89 -1.53
CA MET A 12 -16.60 -17.38 -1.69
C MET A 12 -16.92 -16.19 -0.78
N THR A 13 -16.08 -15.89 0.22
CA THR A 13 -16.33 -14.83 1.22
C THR A 13 -15.26 -13.74 1.25
N GLY A 14 -14.35 -13.72 0.29
CA GLY A 14 -13.28 -12.72 0.16
C GLY A 14 -11.90 -13.33 -0.01
N VAL A 15 -10.87 -12.54 0.33
CA VAL A 15 -9.46 -12.91 0.21
C VAL A 15 -8.85 -13.27 1.55
N TRP A 16 -7.97 -14.26 1.53
CA TRP A 16 -7.17 -14.70 2.66
C TRP A 16 -5.69 -14.60 2.32
N ILE A 17 -4.87 -14.33 3.32
CA ILE A 17 -3.42 -14.23 3.20
C ILE A 17 -2.74 -15.17 4.19
N SER A 18 -1.59 -15.70 3.80
CA SER A 18 -0.70 -16.50 4.65
C SER A 18 0.71 -15.91 4.58
N HIS A 19 1.46 -15.99 5.67
CA HIS A 19 2.86 -15.56 5.77
C HIS A 19 3.83 -16.74 5.99
N ASP A 20 3.32 -17.97 5.92
CA ASP A 20 3.99 -19.21 6.32
C ASP A 20 3.65 -20.39 5.39
N ASP A 21 3.71 -20.12 4.08
CA ASP A 21 3.52 -21.13 3.03
C ASP A 21 2.17 -21.87 3.10
N GLY A 22 1.15 -21.22 3.64
CA GLY A 22 -0.21 -21.74 3.73
C GLY A 22 -0.51 -22.54 5.00
N ALA A 23 0.38 -22.55 6.00
CA ALA A 23 0.12 -23.20 7.28
C ALA A 23 -0.97 -22.46 8.08
N HIS A 24 -0.96 -21.13 8.08
CA HIS A 24 -1.99 -20.30 8.71
C HIS A 24 -2.52 -19.24 7.75
N TRP A 25 -3.84 -19.00 7.82
CA TRP A 25 -4.54 -18.07 6.95
C TRP A 25 -5.30 -17.03 7.76
N ASN A 26 -5.17 -15.77 7.38
CA ASN A 26 -5.90 -14.65 7.93
C ASN A 26 -6.76 -14.01 6.85
N LYS A 27 -8.01 -13.67 7.18
CA LYS A 27 -8.89 -12.97 6.24
C LYS A 27 -8.37 -11.55 6.03
N LEU A 28 -8.20 -11.14 4.78
CA LEU A 28 -7.88 -9.76 4.44
C LEU A 28 -9.17 -8.94 4.54
N VAL A 29 -9.25 -8.09 5.57
CA VAL A 29 -10.41 -7.22 5.80
C VAL A 29 -9.99 -5.77 5.59
N THR A 30 -10.72 -5.07 4.73
CA THR A 30 -10.55 -3.63 4.52
C THR A 30 -11.90 -2.94 4.65
N HIS A 31 -11.88 -1.61 4.81
CA HIS A 31 -13.13 -0.83 4.91
C HIS A 31 -13.95 -0.83 3.61
N ALA A 32 -13.29 -0.98 2.46
CA ALA A 32 -13.92 -0.83 1.16
C ALA A 32 -14.30 -2.17 0.50
N PHE A 33 -13.57 -3.24 0.77
CA PHE A 33 -13.78 -4.52 0.10
C PHE A 33 -14.94 -5.31 0.72
N PRO A 34 -16.04 -5.56 -0.01
CA PRO A 34 -17.19 -6.26 0.54
C PRO A 34 -16.93 -7.77 0.66
N THR A 35 -17.80 -8.46 1.40
CA THR A 35 -17.83 -9.93 1.37
C THR A 35 -18.38 -10.38 0.01
N THR A 36 -17.49 -10.82 -0.88
CA THR A 36 -17.82 -11.25 -2.24
C THR A 36 -16.99 -12.46 -2.65
N PRO A 37 -17.48 -13.35 -3.54
CA PRO A 37 -16.68 -14.40 -4.12
C PRO A 37 -15.52 -13.85 -4.96
N VAL A 38 -14.33 -14.39 -4.73
CA VAL A 38 -13.10 -14.10 -5.48
C VAL A 38 -12.71 -15.36 -6.23
N TRP A 39 -12.74 -15.31 -7.56
CA TRP A 39 -12.55 -16.48 -8.43
C TRP A 39 -11.17 -16.50 -9.06
N ASP A 40 -10.60 -15.33 -9.31
CA ASP A 40 -9.27 -15.19 -9.87
C ASP A 40 -8.47 -14.16 -9.08
N LEU A 41 -7.17 -14.37 -8.98
CA LEU A 41 -6.24 -13.45 -8.35
C LEU A 41 -4.88 -13.53 -9.00
N ASN A 42 -4.21 -12.39 -9.11
CA ASN A 42 -2.87 -12.29 -9.66
C ASN A 42 -2.06 -11.22 -8.94
N TYR A 43 -0.76 -11.46 -8.81
CA TYR A 43 0.18 -10.42 -8.38
C TYR A 43 0.74 -9.70 -9.59
N ALA A 44 0.41 -8.42 -9.74
CA ALA A 44 0.91 -7.57 -10.82
C ALA A 44 1.67 -6.39 -10.22
N GLN A 45 2.94 -6.23 -10.60
CA GLN A 45 3.79 -5.10 -10.19
C GLN A 45 3.95 -4.86 -8.67
N GLY A 46 3.59 -5.84 -7.83
CA GLY A 46 3.64 -5.70 -6.37
C GLY A 46 2.27 -5.55 -5.73
N ASP A 47 1.23 -5.38 -6.54
CA ASP A 47 -0.17 -5.26 -6.12
C ASP A 47 -0.89 -6.59 -6.29
N LEU A 48 -2.00 -6.76 -5.57
CA LEU A 48 -2.86 -7.93 -5.68
C LEU A 48 -4.13 -7.55 -6.44
N VAL A 49 -4.27 -8.08 -7.64
CA VAL A 49 -5.43 -7.89 -8.52
C VAL A 49 -6.39 -9.05 -8.33
N LEU A 50 -7.67 -8.75 -8.12
CA LEU A 50 -8.73 -9.74 -7.91
C LEU A 50 -9.81 -9.64 -8.97
N GLY A 51 -10.18 -10.79 -9.54
CA GLY A 51 -11.41 -10.99 -10.28
C GLY A 51 -12.52 -11.47 -9.35
N THR A 52 -13.55 -10.63 -9.15
CA THR A 52 -14.71 -10.99 -8.34
C THR A 52 -15.90 -11.39 -9.22
N HIS A 53 -16.80 -12.20 -8.67
CA HIS A 53 -18.05 -12.54 -9.35
C HIS A 53 -19.14 -11.51 -9.03
N GLY A 54 -19.35 -10.53 -9.93
CA GLY A 54 -20.43 -9.54 -9.84
C GLY A 54 -20.06 -8.20 -9.21
N ASN A 55 -18.81 -8.01 -8.77
CA ASN A 55 -18.31 -6.75 -8.19
C ASN A 55 -17.07 -6.19 -8.92
N GLY A 56 -16.85 -6.61 -10.18
CA GLY A 56 -15.76 -6.13 -11.02
C GLY A 56 -14.37 -6.58 -10.57
N ILE A 57 -13.37 -5.76 -10.89
CA ILE A 57 -11.96 -5.98 -10.57
C ILE A 57 -11.59 -5.11 -9.37
N TRP A 58 -10.85 -5.69 -8.43
CA TRP A 58 -10.29 -4.97 -7.29
C TRP A 58 -8.77 -5.02 -7.35
N VAL A 59 -8.12 -3.90 -7.03
CA VAL A 59 -6.67 -3.84 -6.90
C VAL A 59 -6.34 -3.42 -5.48
N PHE A 60 -5.56 -4.25 -4.80
CA PHE A 60 -4.98 -3.93 -3.51
C PHE A 60 -3.56 -3.46 -3.78
N ASP A 61 -3.42 -2.14 -3.83
CA ASP A 61 -2.15 -1.48 -4.04
C ASP A 61 -1.26 -1.63 -2.80
N HIS A 62 0.05 -1.62 -3.01
CA HIS A 62 1.05 -1.58 -1.93
C HIS A 62 0.95 -2.78 -0.97
N MET A 63 0.96 -4.00 -1.51
CA MET A 63 0.97 -5.21 -0.69
C MET A 63 2.32 -5.47 0.02
N ALA A 64 3.34 -4.65 -0.24
CA ALA A 64 4.70 -4.85 0.28
C ALA A 64 4.78 -4.83 1.82
N PRO A 65 4.17 -3.88 2.56
CA PRO A 65 4.20 -3.88 4.03
C PRO A 65 3.49 -5.11 4.60
N LEU A 66 2.36 -5.49 4.00
CA LEU A 66 1.61 -6.66 4.40
C LEU A 66 2.45 -7.93 4.21
N ALA A 67 3.08 -8.11 3.04
CA ALA A 67 3.95 -9.25 2.78
C ALA A 67 5.14 -9.29 3.76
N GLN A 68 5.77 -8.15 4.02
CA GLN A 68 6.95 -8.00 4.89
C GLN A 68 6.62 -8.19 6.37
N TRP A 69 5.37 -7.97 6.77
CA TRP A 69 4.94 -8.01 8.16
C TRP A 69 5.35 -9.30 8.87
N ARG A 70 5.95 -9.16 10.04
CA ARG A 70 6.25 -10.26 10.97
C ARG A 70 5.85 -9.83 12.38
N PRO A 71 5.30 -10.72 13.23
CA PRO A 71 4.88 -10.36 14.59
C PRO A 71 5.96 -9.68 15.43
N ALA A 72 7.24 -10.01 15.21
CA ALA A 72 8.36 -9.37 15.91
C ALA A 72 8.48 -7.87 15.64
N MET A 73 8.09 -7.39 14.44
CA MET A 73 8.13 -5.97 14.06
C MET A 73 7.19 -5.11 14.90
N ALA A 74 6.17 -5.72 15.53
CA ALA A 74 5.25 -5.01 16.42
C ALA A 74 5.92 -4.49 17.71
N GLN A 75 7.19 -4.82 17.95
CA GLN A 75 7.98 -4.34 19.08
C GLN A 75 8.95 -3.21 18.68
N ASP A 76 9.05 -2.86 17.40
CA ASP A 76 9.96 -1.82 16.96
C ASP A 76 9.52 -0.45 17.55
N ALA A 77 10.43 0.52 17.63
CA ALA A 77 10.03 1.91 17.91
C ALA A 77 9.48 2.58 16.65
N LEU A 78 10.04 2.20 15.50
CA LEU A 78 9.68 2.59 14.15
C LEU A 78 10.18 1.50 13.22
N HIS A 79 9.31 1.02 12.33
CA HIS A 79 9.70 0.13 11.24
C HIS A 79 9.40 0.81 9.91
N VAL A 80 10.36 0.87 9.00
CA VAL A 80 10.16 1.40 7.64
C VAL A 80 10.23 0.22 6.68
N PHE A 81 9.15 0.01 5.91
CA PHE A 81 9.09 -1.08 4.95
C PHE A 81 9.87 -0.75 3.69
N THR A 82 10.32 -1.78 2.99
CA THR A 82 11.00 -1.59 1.70
C THR A 82 10.01 -0.98 0.71
N PRO A 83 10.27 0.23 0.18
CA PRO A 83 9.36 0.87 -0.74
C PRO A 83 9.43 0.23 -2.13
N SER A 84 8.35 0.34 -2.89
CA SER A 84 8.34 0.03 -4.31
C SER A 84 9.28 0.96 -5.07
N THR A 85 9.80 0.49 -6.21
CA THR A 85 10.59 1.32 -7.13
C THR A 85 9.76 2.53 -7.55
N GLY A 86 10.26 3.74 -7.25
CA GLY A 86 9.63 4.97 -7.69
C GLY A 86 9.70 5.12 -9.21
N ILE A 87 8.57 5.48 -9.82
CA ILE A 87 8.49 5.77 -11.25
C ILE A 87 8.18 7.25 -11.43
N GLU A 88 9.09 7.97 -12.10
CA GLU A 88 8.83 9.35 -12.53
C GLU A 88 8.19 9.32 -13.92
N TRP A 89 6.87 9.51 -13.95
CA TRP A 89 6.12 9.55 -15.20
C TRP A 89 6.27 10.90 -15.89
N GLN A 90 6.96 10.93 -17.03
CA GLN A 90 6.96 12.09 -17.91
C GLN A 90 5.68 12.10 -18.74
N ARG A 91 4.64 12.78 -18.22
CA ARG A 91 3.36 12.90 -18.95
C ARG A 91 3.49 13.96 -20.04
N TRP A 92 3.55 13.52 -21.29
CA TRP A 92 3.39 14.38 -22.45
C TRP A 92 1.93 14.37 -22.89
N SER A 93 1.20 15.47 -22.74
CA SER A 93 -0.17 15.58 -23.26
C SER A 93 -0.16 16.10 -24.70
N ARG A 94 -0.61 15.28 -25.66
CA ARG A 94 -0.89 15.73 -27.05
C ARG A 94 -2.35 16.11 -27.28
N GLY A 95 -3.15 16.25 -26.22
CA GLY A 95 -4.61 16.31 -26.35
C GLY A 95 -5.17 14.92 -26.66
N GLU A 96 -4.87 13.96 -25.79
CA GLU A 96 -5.52 12.64 -25.84
C GLU A 96 -7.00 12.81 -25.51
N GLY A 97 -7.87 12.12 -26.27
CA GLY A 97 -9.31 12.31 -26.27
C GLY A 97 -9.99 12.08 -24.92
N ALA A 98 -11.32 12.20 -24.90
CA ALA A 98 -12.12 12.10 -23.69
C ALA A 98 -11.74 10.87 -22.84
N GLU A 99 -11.43 11.11 -21.57
CA GLU A 99 -11.16 10.07 -20.58
C GLU A 99 -12.35 9.08 -20.55
N PRO A 100 -12.11 7.77 -20.39
CA PRO A 100 -13.18 6.78 -20.31
C PRO A 100 -14.21 7.14 -19.23
N ALA A 101 -15.47 6.74 -19.38
CA ALA A 101 -16.50 6.97 -18.36
C ALA A 101 -16.23 6.25 -17.02
N PHE A 102 -15.30 5.28 -17.01
CA PHE A 102 -14.91 4.51 -15.83
C PHE A 102 -13.42 4.71 -15.56
N THR A 103 -13.08 5.72 -14.76
CA THR A 103 -11.71 5.98 -14.29
C THR A 103 -11.59 5.71 -12.80
N THR A 104 -10.38 5.37 -12.38
CA THR A 104 -9.98 5.35 -10.97
C THR A 104 -8.86 6.37 -10.77
N PRO A 105 -8.71 6.95 -9.57
CA PRO A 105 -7.60 7.86 -9.30
C PRO A 105 -6.26 7.18 -9.57
N ASN A 106 -5.37 7.86 -10.28
CA ASN A 106 -4.00 7.38 -10.43
C ASN A 106 -3.29 7.34 -9.07
N PRO A 107 -2.31 6.43 -8.90
CA PRO A 107 -1.46 6.42 -7.71
C PRO A 107 -0.75 7.77 -7.52
N PRO A 108 -0.43 8.13 -6.27
CA PRO A 108 0.28 9.37 -5.99
C PRO A 108 1.66 9.36 -6.66
N THR A 109 2.11 10.55 -7.07
CA THR A 109 3.42 10.70 -7.71
C THR A 109 4.54 10.53 -6.68
N GLY A 110 5.62 9.86 -7.06
CA GLY A 110 6.82 9.70 -6.24
C GLY A 110 6.94 8.33 -5.60
N VAL A 111 7.84 8.23 -4.61
CA VAL A 111 8.05 6.99 -3.84
C VAL A 111 7.13 7.03 -2.62
N ILE A 112 6.33 5.98 -2.45
CA ILE A 112 5.53 5.80 -1.24
C ILE A 112 6.37 5.10 -0.19
N LEU A 113 6.41 5.69 1.01
CA LEU A 113 7.07 5.14 2.18
C LEU A 113 6.03 4.66 3.18
N ASP A 114 5.95 3.35 3.34
CA ASP A 114 5.13 2.73 4.37
C ASP A 114 5.95 2.52 5.63
N TYR A 115 5.32 2.75 6.78
CA TYR A 115 5.97 2.58 8.07
C TYR A 115 4.98 2.08 9.12
N TRP A 116 5.51 1.47 10.17
CA TRP A 116 4.77 1.08 11.34
C TRP A 116 5.30 1.81 12.58
N LEU A 117 4.37 2.21 13.44
CA LEU A 117 4.62 2.79 14.76
C LEU A 117 3.78 2.04 15.80
N PRO A 118 4.31 1.80 17.02
CA PRO A 118 3.57 1.12 18.08
C PRO A 118 2.39 1.96 18.60
N LYS A 119 2.46 3.28 18.45
CA LYS A 119 1.44 4.21 18.92
C LYS A 119 1.08 5.20 17.82
N ALA A 120 -0.22 5.37 17.61
CA ALA A 120 -0.74 6.42 16.74
C ALA A 120 -0.32 7.79 17.27
N LEU A 121 0.24 8.62 16.38
CA LEU A 121 0.63 9.99 16.70
C LEU A 121 -0.57 10.90 16.47
N THR A 122 -1.11 11.44 17.55
CA THR A 122 -2.21 12.41 17.49
C THR A 122 -1.65 13.82 17.55
N PRO A 123 -1.97 14.70 16.57
CA PRO A 123 -1.56 16.11 16.63
C PRO A 123 -2.17 16.79 17.86
N SER A 124 -1.34 17.51 18.61
CA SER A 124 -1.77 18.36 19.73
C SER A 124 -2.64 19.53 19.24
N ALA A 125 -3.37 20.17 20.16
CA ALA A 125 -4.21 21.33 19.82
C ALA A 125 -3.40 22.50 19.23
N ALA A 126 -2.16 22.70 19.70
CA ALA A 126 -1.26 23.72 19.19
C ALA A 126 -0.78 23.39 17.75
N GLU A 127 -0.44 22.12 17.48
CA GLU A 127 -0.04 21.68 16.13
C GLU A 127 -1.20 21.77 15.14
N LYS A 128 -2.43 21.41 15.56
CA LYS A 128 -3.63 21.60 14.72
C LYS A 128 -3.87 23.06 14.39
N ALA A 129 -3.73 23.96 15.36
CA ALA A 129 -3.87 25.40 15.16
C ALA A 129 -2.81 25.94 14.19
N GLY A 130 -1.60 25.38 14.22
CA GLY A 130 -0.50 25.72 13.31
C GLY A 130 -0.50 24.99 11.96
N LYS A 131 -1.47 24.10 11.68
CA LYS A 131 -1.44 23.15 10.54
C LYS A 131 -0.15 22.33 10.48
N GLN A 132 0.46 22.06 11.63
CA GLN A 132 1.68 21.28 11.76
C GLN A 132 1.34 19.80 11.92
N THR A 133 2.16 18.95 11.31
CA THR A 133 2.11 17.50 11.52
C THR A 133 2.97 17.11 12.73
N PRO A 134 2.56 16.12 13.53
CA PRO A 134 3.34 15.65 14.69
C PRO A 134 4.61 14.90 14.28
N VAL A 135 4.81 14.71 12.97
CA VAL A 135 5.96 14.00 12.38
C VAL A 135 6.68 14.94 11.44
N ARG A 136 8.01 14.94 11.54
CA ARG A 136 8.91 15.52 10.55
C ARG A 136 9.62 14.38 9.82
N ILE A 137 9.37 14.25 8.52
CA ILE A 137 10.06 13.30 7.65
C ILE A 137 11.22 14.05 6.99
N VAL A 138 12.44 13.52 7.12
CA VAL A 138 13.63 14.06 6.46
C VAL A 138 14.24 12.95 5.63
N VAL A 139 14.34 13.16 4.32
CA VAL A 139 15.01 12.25 3.39
C VAL A 139 16.39 12.82 3.10
N THR A 140 17.44 12.05 3.34
CA THR A 140 18.83 12.45 3.06
C THR A 140 19.46 11.55 2.02
N ASP A 141 20.40 12.09 1.25
CA ASP A 141 21.24 11.30 0.35
C ASP A 141 22.33 10.53 1.15
N ALA A 142 23.16 9.76 0.44
CA ALA A 142 24.25 9.00 1.05
C ALA A 142 25.34 9.86 1.73
N ARG A 143 25.34 11.18 1.49
CA ARG A 143 26.25 12.17 2.08
C ARG A 143 25.63 12.91 3.26
N GLY A 144 24.34 12.68 3.55
CA GLY A 144 23.60 13.34 4.61
C GLY A 144 22.92 14.64 4.18
N ASP A 145 22.97 14.99 2.90
CA ASP A 145 22.32 16.19 2.36
C ASP A 145 20.82 15.94 2.22
N VAL A 146 19.99 16.90 2.64
CA VAL A 146 18.53 16.77 2.55
C VAL A 146 18.10 16.80 1.09
N VAL A 147 17.41 15.74 0.66
CA VAL A 147 16.81 15.65 -0.67
C VAL A 147 15.47 16.40 -0.65
N ALA A 148 15.26 17.28 -1.62
CA ALA A 148 14.02 18.05 -1.73
C ALA A 148 12.83 17.12 -1.95
N THR A 149 11.98 16.97 -0.94
CA THR A 149 10.70 16.27 -1.03
C THR A 149 9.59 17.29 -1.32
N ARG A 150 8.82 17.10 -2.40
CA ARG A 150 7.55 17.83 -2.56
C ARG A 150 6.52 17.17 -1.63
N VAL A 151 5.94 17.96 -0.73
CA VAL A 151 4.88 17.56 0.22
C VAL A 151 3.53 17.85 -0.39
#